data_AF-A0A8J3XPT4-F1
#
_entry.id   AF-A0A8J3XPT4-F1
#
_cell.length_a   1.000
_cell.length_b   1.000
_cell.length_c   1.000
_cell.angle_alpha   90.00
_cell.angle_beta   90.00
_cell.angle_gamma   90.00
#
_symmetry.space_group_name_H-M   'P 1'
#
loop_
_entity.id
_entity.type
_entity.pdbx_description
1 polymer ?
#
loop_
_entity_poly.entity_id
_entity_poly.type
_entity_poly.pdbx_seq_one_letter_code
_entity_poly.pdbx_strand_id
1 'polypeptide(L)'
;MPALAMRVSGGPSAEAELRGYVIARLAAEFLSIPVSSINRCVTDVSACAGHLGLDVTPEIVERVAREHLLGMVNSAPPSRT
;
A
#
# COMPACT_ATOMS: atom_id res chain seq x y z
N MET A 1 -16.50 -2.05 30.48
CA MET A 1 -16.19 -0.75 29.87
C MET A 1 -15.58 -1.01 28.49
N PRO A 2 -16.29 -0.83 27.36
CA PRO A 2 -15.62 -0.85 26.07
C PRO A 2 -15.02 0.53 25.81
N ALA A 3 -13.72 0.57 25.55
CA ALA A 3 -13.04 1.77 25.08
C ALA A 3 -13.55 2.07 23.66
N LEU A 4 -14.22 3.21 23.52
CA LEU A 4 -14.58 3.77 22.22
C LEU A 4 -13.29 4.09 21.48
N ALA A 5 -12.99 3.31 20.44
CA ALA A 5 -11.96 3.65 19.47
C ALA A 5 -12.36 4.99 18.82
N MET A 6 -11.65 6.04 19.23
CA MET A 6 -11.70 7.36 18.62
C MET A 6 -11.25 7.20 17.17
N ARG A 7 -12.20 7.05 16.25
CA ARG A 7 -11.97 7.19 14.82
C ARG A 7 -11.43 8.60 14.59
N VAL A 8 -10.12 8.72 14.46
CA VAL A 8 -9.51 9.93 13.94
C VAL A 8 -9.95 10.02 12.49
N SER A 9 -10.94 10.88 12.21
CA SER A 9 -11.26 11.27 10.85
C SER A 9 -10.09 12.10 10.33
N GLY A 10 -9.01 11.43 9.95
CA GLY A 10 -7.91 12.04 9.23
C GLY A 10 -8.45 12.59 7.92
N GLY A 11 -8.29 13.90 7.70
CA GLY A 11 -8.67 14.51 6.43
C GLY A 11 -7.86 13.91 5.27
N PRO A 12 -8.26 14.19 4.01
CA PRO A 12 -7.60 13.64 2.81
C PRO A 12 -6.08 13.88 2.76
N SER A 13 -5.57 14.90 3.47
CA SER A 13 -4.14 15.17 3.62
C SER A 13 -3.41 14.15 4.50
N ALA A 14 -4.01 13.68 5.59
CA ALA A 14 -3.38 12.69 6.48
C ALA A 14 -3.29 11.32 5.80
N GLU A 15 -4.30 10.95 5.01
CA GLU A 15 -4.29 9.74 4.19
C GLU A 15 -3.22 9.82 3.09
N ALA A 16 -3.07 10.99 2.46
CA ALA A 16 -2.03 11.22 1.47
C ALA A 16 -0.61 11.14 2.06
N GLU A 17 -0.39 11.67 3.27
CA GLU A 17 0.89 11.55 3.99
C GLU A 17 1.20 10.11 4.38
N LEU A 18 0.22 9.38 4.93
CA LEU A 18 0.35 7.96 5.26
C LEU A 18 0.71 7.13 4.03
N ARG A 19 0.01 7.36 2.93
CA ARG A 19 0.31 6.72 1.65
C ARG A 19 1.71 7.06 1.15
N GLY A 20 2.14 8.32 1.29
CA GLY A 20 3.49 8.75 0.94
C GLY A 20 4.58 8.01 1.72
N TYR A 21 4.37 7.79 3.02
CA TYR A 21 5.28 7.01 3.86
C TYR A 21 5.37 5.54 3.40
N VAL A 22 4.23 4.90 3.12
CA VAL A 22 4.19 3.51 2.62
C VAL A 22 4.90 3.39 1.27
N ILE A 23 4.66 4.33 0.34
CA ILE A 23 5.33 4.36 -0.96
C ILE A 23 6.84 4.47 -0.79
N ALA A 24 7.32 5.37 0.08
CA ALA A 24 8.75 5.55 0.30
C ALA A 24 9.42 4.28 0.85
N ARG A 25 8.77 3.60 1.80
CA ARG A 25 9.27 2.32 2.35
C ARG A 25 9.35 1.24 1.30
N LEU A 26 8.28 1.04 0.54
CA LEU A 26 8.24 0.01 -0.50
C LEU A 26 9.21 0.34 -1.65
N ALA A 27 9.39 1.61 -2.00
CA ALA A 27 10.37 2.03 -3.00
C ALA A 27 11.81 1.74 -2.57
N ALA A 28 12.13 1.86 -1.28
CA ALA A 28 13.45 1.50 -0.76
C ALA A 28 13.71 -0.02 -0.78
N GLU A 29 12.65 -0.83 -0.74
CA GLU A 29 12.74 -2.29 -0.73
C GLU A 29 12.72 -2.92 -2.13
N PHE A 30 11.86 -2.43 -3.01
CA PHE A 30 11.64 -2.97 -4.35
C PHE A 30 12.37 -2.16 -5.42
N LEU A 31 13.71 -2.11 -5.34
CA LEU A 31 14.55 -1.29 -6.21
C LEU A 31 14.45 -1.63 -7.71
N SER A 32 14.01 -2.83 -8.05
CA SER A 32 13.81 -3.27 -9.44
C SER A 32 12.46 -2.85 -10.03
N ILE A 33 11.55 -2.32 -9.22
CA ILE A 33 10.20 -1.91 -9.66
C ILE A 33 10.18 -0.38 -9.78
N PRO A 34 9.65 0.18 -10.89
CA PRO A 34 9.47 1.62 -11.02
C PRO A 34 8.60 2.20 -9.89
N VAL A 35 9.02 3.34 -9.31
CA VAL A 35 8.28 4.03 -8.23
C VAL A 35 6.84 4.38 -8.63
N SER A 36 6.60 4.66 -9.92
CA SER A 36 5.25 4.88 -10.45
C SER A 36 4.34 3.65 -10.31
N SER A 37 4.87 2.45 -10.55
CA SER A 37 4.15 1.19 -10.35
C SER A 37 3.88 0.92 -8.87
N ILE A 38 4.83 1.25 -7.99
CA ILE A 38 4.65 1.18 -6.53
C ILE A 38 3.54 2.13 -6.08
N ASN A 39 3.56 3.39 -6.52
CA ASN A 39 2.53 4.38 -6.21
C ASN A 39 1.13 3.90 -6.64
N ARG A 40 1.02 3.37 -7.87
CA ARG A 40 -0.23 2.81 -8.38
C ARG A 40 -0.70 1.64 -7.52
N CYS A 41 0.18 0.69 -7.20
CA CYS A 41 -0.15 -0.46 -6.35
C CYS A 41 -0.68 -0.02 -4.98
N VAL A 42 0.01 0.90 -4.30
CA VAL A 42 -0.42 1.41 -2.99
C VAL A 42 -1.77 2.14 -3.08
N THR A 43 -1.98 2.93 -4.15
CA THR A 43 -3.25 3.62 -4.38
C THR A 43 -4.39 2.65 -4.63
N ASP A 44 -4.18 1.63 -5.46
CA ASP A 44 -5.18 0.61 -5.77
C ASP A 44 -5.54 -0.21 -4.52
N VAL A 45 -4.54 -0.59 -3.70
CA VAL A 45 -4.76 -1.29 -2.43
C VAL A 45 -5.56 -0.44 -1.44
N SER A 46 -5.24 0.85 -1.32
CA SER A 46 -5.96 1.77 -0.43
C SER A 46 -7.42 1.93 -0.85
N ALA A 47 -7.66 2.10 -2.16
CA ALA A 47 -9.01 2.20 -2.73
C ALA A 47 -9.81 0.89 -2.54
N CYS A 48 -9.18 -0.27 -2.77
CA CYS A 48 -9.80 -1.57 -2.55
C CYS A 48 -10.16 -1.80 -1.08
N ALA A 49 -9.27 -1.46 -0.15
CA ALA A 49 -9.53 -1.58 1.28
C ALA A 49 -10.73 -0.71 1.71
N GLY A 50 -10.77 0.55 1.25
CA GLY A 50 -11.90 1.45 1.49
C GLY A 50 -13.21 0.95 0.88
N HIS A 51 -13.16 0.40 -0.34
CA HIS A 51 -14.34 -0.18 -1.00
C HIS A 51 -14.90 -1.40 -0.24
N LEU A 52 -14.03 -2.20 0.37
CA LEU A 52 -14.40 -3.36 1.19
C LEU A 52 -14.87 -2.97 2.61
N GLY A 53 -14.86 -1.68 2.96
CA GLY A 53 -15.21 -1.19 4.29
C GLY A 53 -14.19 -1.52 5.37
N LEU A 54 -12.95 -1.82 4.98
CA LEU A 54 -11.84 -2.00 5.91
C LEU A 54 -11.33 -0.65 6.38
N ASP A 55 -10.82 -0.60 7.61
CA ASP A 55 -10.09 0.56 8.09
C ASP A 55 -8.76 0.68 7.32
N VAL A 56 -8.60 1.77 6.57
CA VAL A 56 -7.45 1.98 5.69
C VAL A 56 -6.27 2.47 6.53
N THR A 57 -5.59 1.51 7.15
CA THR A 57 -4.39 1.74 7.95
C THR A 57 -3.12 1.55 7.13
N PRO A 58 -2.02 2.26 7.43
CA PRO A 58 -0.75 2.09 6.71
C PRO A 58 -0.23 0.66 6.82
N GLU A 59 -0.45 -0.03 7.94
CA GLU A 59 0.01 -1.40 8.14
C GLU A 59 -0.68 -2.38 7.20
N ILE A 60 -2.01 -2.24 7.02
CA ILE A 60 -2.78 -3.08 6.09
C ILE A 60 -2.35 -2.79 4.66
N VAL A 61 -2.27 -1.50 4.29
CA VAL A 61 -1.89 -1.09 2.93
C VAL A 61 -0.48 -1.55 2.59
N GLU A 62 0.50 -1.35 3.47
CA GLU A 62 1.88 -1.77 3.26
C GLU A 62 1.97 -3.29 3.11
N ARG A 63 1.31 -4.06 3.97
CA ARG A 63 1.35 -5.52 3.93
C ARG A 63 0.77 -6.05 2.62
N VAL A 64 -0.41 -5.59 2.22
CA VAL A 64 -1.08 -6.07 1.00
C VAL A 64 -0.30 -5.65 -0.25
N ALA A 65 0.17 -4.40 -0.31
CA ALA A 65 0.98 -3.93 -1.43
C ALA A 65 2.28 -4.74 -1.56
N ARG A 66 2.99 -4.98 -0.46
CA ARG A 66 4.20 -5.80 -0.43
C ARG A 66 3.98 -7.20 -1.02
N GLU A 67 2.93 -7.91 -0.58
CA GLU A 67 2.60 -9.23 -1.13
C GLU A 67 2.33 -9.18 -2.64
N HIS A 68 1.64 -8.14 -3.10
CA HIS A 68 1.39 -7.94 -4.53
C HIS A 68 2.70 -7.69 -5.32
N LEU A 69 3.57 -6.82 -4.81
CA LEU A 69 4.87 -6.54 -5.42
C LEU A 69 5.76 -7.78 -5.46
N LEU A 70 5.81 -8.58 -4.38
CA LEU A 70 6.50 -9.87 -4.35
C LEU A 70 5.95 -10.83 -5.41
N GLY A 71 4.64 -10.92 -5.53
CA GLY A 71 3.97 -11.71 -6.57
C GLY A 71 4.41 -11.29 -7.97
N MET A 72 4.49 -9.99 -8.26
CA MET A 72 4.96 -9.48 -9.56
C MET A 72 6.41 -9.84 -9.85
N VAL A 73 7.31 -9.70 -8.87
CA VAL A 73 8.73 -10.08 -9.04
C VAL A 73 8.85 -11.57 -9.33
N ASN A 74 8.13 -12.40 -8.58
CA ASN A 74 8.17 -13.86 -8.73
C ASN A 74 7.48 -14.36 -10.01
N SER A 75 6.54 -13.58 -10.56
CA SER A 75 5.80 -13.95 -11.77
C SER A 75 6.42 -13.38 -13.05
N ALA A 76 7.52 -12.62 -12.94
CA ALA A 76 8.19 -12.09 -14.12
C ALA A 76 8.63 -13.25 -15.02
N PRO A 77 8.24 -13.27 -16.31
CA PRO A 77 8.63 -14.34 -17.21
C PRO A 77 10.16 -14.38 -17.30
N PRO A 78 10.77 -15.58 -17.36
CA PRO A 78 12.21 -15.71 -17.48
C PRO A 78 12.67 -14.97 -18.74
N SER A 79 13.77 -14.22 -18.62
CA SER A 79 14.39 -13.54 -19.75
C SER A 79 14.66 -14.55 -20.86
N ARG A 80 14.06 -14.34 -22.03
CA ARG A 80 14.25 -15.20 -23.20
C ARG A 80 15.62 -14.87 -23.80
N THR A 81 16.66 -15.57 -23.33
CA THR A 81 17.98 -15.59 -23.97
C THR A 81 17.95 -16.43 -25.23
#